data_AF-A0A4U4E5F1-F1
#
_entry.id   AF-A0A4U4E5F1-F1
#
_cell.length_a   1.000
_cell.length_b   1.000
_cell.length_c   1.000
_cell.angle_alpha   90.00
_cell.angle_beta   90.00
_cell.angle_gamma   90.00
#
_symmetry.space_group_name_H-M   'P 1'
#
loop_
_entity.id
_entity.type
_entity.pdbx_description
1 polymer ?
#
loop_
_entity_poly.entity_id
_entity_poly.type
_entity_poly.pdbx_seq_one_letter_code
_entity_poly.pdbx_strand_id
1 'polypeptide(L)'
;MIYIDEEALICDLAETYQIYDYKQLPLSKVAVFSCGLREDSRIKMKMSNQTVSFETLLLAGISDKLSVLLWTKTKDAEKGKNLPKMIMDGLLPYKKEMSTADTSIFDSSEDFERRRNELIKQFDGGGM
;
A
#
# COMPACT_ATOMS: atom_id res chain seq x y z
N MET A 1 -18.34 -7.45 8.66
CA MET A 1 -18.45 -7.31 7.19
C MET A 1 -19.34 -6.13 6.83
N ILE A 2 -20.68 -6.20 7.02
CA ILE A 2 -21.60 -5.09 6.70
C ILE A 2 -21.13 -3.74 7.28
N TYR A 3 -20.79 -3.68 8.58
CA TYR A 3 -20.29 -2.46 9.22
C TYR A 3 -18.99 -1.91 8.60
N ILE A 4 -18.16 -2.77 8.02
CA ILE A 4 -16.85 -2.39 7.48
C ILE A 4 -17.02 -1.83 6.07
N ASP A 5 -17.80 -2.53 5.24
CA ASP A 5 -18.16 -2.12 3.89
C ASP A 5 -19.29 -3.03 3.37
N GLU A 6 -20.53 -2.54 3.37
CA GLU A 6 -21.68 -3.29 2.86
C GLU A 6 -21.63 -3.43 1.33
N GLU A 7 -21.16 -2.41 0.62
CA GLU A 7 -21.09 -2.42 -0.85
C GLU A 7 -20.08 -3.45 -1.35
N ALA A 8 -18.89 -3.50 -0.73
CA ALA A 8 -17.90 -4.52 -1.05
C ALA A 8 -18.45 -5.93 -0.81
N LEU A 9 -19.17 -6.13 0.30
CA LEU A 9 -19.81 -7.41 0.59
C LEU A 9 -20.85 -7.79 -0.48
N ILE A 10 -21.70 -6.84 -0.93
CA ILE A 10 -22.67 -7.07 -1.99
C ILE A 10 -21.97 -7.47 -3.29
N CYS A 11 -20.91 -6.74 -3.68
CA CYS A 11 -20.12 -7.07 -4.86
C CYS A 11 -19.50 -8.48 -4.78
N ASP A 12 -18.93 -8.85 -3.63
CA ASP A 12 -18.29 -10.16 -3.47
C ASP A 12 -19.31 -11.31 -3.49
N LEU A 13 -20.50 -11.10 -2.89
CA LEU A 13 -21.61 -12.06 -2.94
C LEU A 13 -22.18 -12.21 -4.36
N ALA A 14 -22.32 -11.11 -5.09
CA ALA A 14 -22.75 -11.12 -6.48
C ALA A 14 -21.73 -11.83 -7.39
N GLU A 15 -20.45 -11.50 -7.25
CA GLU A 15 -19.37 -12.11 -8.04
C GLU A 15 -19.25 -13.62 -7.79
N THR A 16 -19.27 -14.03 -6.51
CA THR A 16 -18.98 -15.42 -6.12
C THR A 16 -20.20 -16.34 -6.24
N TYR A 17 -21.37 -15.87 -5.81
CA TYR A 17 -22.57 -16.70 -5.65
C TYR A 17 -23.76 -16.24 -6.49
N GLN A 18 -23.62 -15.16 -7.27
CA GLN A 18 -24.71 -14.58 -8.06
C GLN A 18 -25.88 -14.08 -7.20
N ILE A 19 -25.58 -13.64 -5.96
CA ILE A 19 -26.56 -13.08 -5.03
C ILE A 19 -26.51 -11.55 -5.11
N TYR A 20 -27.46 -10.97 -5.83
CA TYR A 20 -27.54 -9.52 -6.06
C TYR A 20 -28.28 -8.76 -4.94
N ASP A 21 -29.23 -9.44 -4.28
CA ASP A 21 -29.95 -8.91 -3.12
C ASP A 21 -29.93 -9.94 -1.99
N TYR A 22 -28.94 -9.81 -1.10
CA TYR A 22 -28.76 -10.73 0.01
C TYR A 22 -29.86 -10.59 1.07
N LYS A 23 -30.62 -9.48 1.08
CA LYS A 23 -31.66 -9.22 2.10
C LYS A 23 -32.87 -10.15 1.94
N GLN A 24 -33.01 -10.80 0.79
CA GLN A 24 -34.01 -11.83 0.52
C GLN A 24 -33.68 -13.18 1.16
N LEU A 25 -32.44 -13.36 1.65
CA LEU A 25 -31.97 -14.60 2.24
C LEU A 25 -32.03 -14.55 3.78
N PRO A 26 -32.22 -15.71 4.46
CA PRO A 26 -32.07 -15.79 5.90
C PRO A 26 -30.68 -15.31 6.36
N LEU A 27 -30.64 -14.54 7.45
CA LEU A 27 -29.39 -13.95 7.97
C LEU A 27 -28.29 -14.99 8.21
N SER A 28 -28.64 -16.17 8.73
CA SER A 28 -27.69 -17.27 8.93
C SER A 28 -27.06 -17.75 7.64
N LYS A 29 -27.82 -17.81 6.54
CA LYS A 29 -27.33 -18.22 5.22
C LYS A 29 -26.41 -17.15 4.64
N VAL A 30 -26.78 -15.87 4.76
CA VAL A 30 -25.92 -14.75 4.35
C VAL A 30 -24.59 -14.83 5.08
N ALA A 31 -24.59 -15.00 6.40
CA ALA A 31 -23.37 -15.12 7.20
C ALA A 31 -22.47 -16.27 6.75
N VAL A 32 -23.04 -17.45 6.45
CA VAL A 32 -22.28 -18.59 5.92
C VAL A 32 -21.61 -18.24 4.58
N PHE A 33 -22.34 -17.61 3.65
CA PHE A 33 -21.79 -17.20 2.36
C PHE A 33 -20.71 -16.14 2.52
N SER A 34 -20.93 -15.13 3.36
CA SER A 34 -19.94 -14.08 3.62
C SER A 34 -18.66 -14.64 4.24
N CYS A 35 -18.76 -15.59 5.18
CA CYS A 35 -17.60 -16.26 5.77
C CYS A 35 -16.86 -17.15 4.76
N GLY A 36 -17.58 -17.74 3.81
CA GLY A 36 -17.06 -18.62 2.76
C GLY A 36 -16.44 -17.91 1.55
N LEU A 37 -16.47 -16.58 1.51
CA LEU A 37 -15.75 -15.80 0.50
C LEU A 37 -14.25 -16.08 0.56
N ARG A 38 -13.60 -16.05 -0.61
CA ARG A 38 -12.13 -16.18 -0.73
C ARG A 38 -11.43 -15.07 0.06
N GLU A 39 -10.23 -15.35 0.55
CA GLU A 39 -9.46 -14.41 1.37
C GLU A 39 -9.02 -13.15 0.58
N ASP A 40 -8.94 -13.24 -0.75
CA ASP A 40 -8.68 -12.13 -1.66
C ASP A 40 -9.96 -11.40 -2.14
N SER A 41 -11.13 -11.73 -1.58
CA SER A 41 -12.34 -10.95 -1.80
C SER A 41 -12.22 -9.55 -1.18
N ARG A 42 -12.92 -8.57 -1.75
CA ARG A 42 -12.78 -7.15 -1.37
C ARG A 42 -13.02 -6.95 0.12
N ILE A 43 -14.09 -7.55 0.66
CA ILE A 43 -14.45 -7.41 2.07
C ILE A 43 -13.43 -8.10 2.98
N LYS A 44 -12.88 -9.27 2.60
CA LYS A 44 -11.87 -10.00 3.39
C LYS A 44 -10.55 -9.23 3.40
N MET A 45 -10.11 -8.73 2.26
CA MET A 45 -8.93 -7.87 2.16
C MET A 45 -9.08 -6.59 2.96
N LYS A 46 -10.25 -5.94 2.90
CA LYS A 46 -10.52 -4.72 3.69
C LYS A 46 -10.54 -5.02 5.20
N MET A 47 -11.09 -6.17 5.60
CA MET A 47 -11.06 -6.64 6.98
C MET A 47 -9.65 -6.94 7.50
N SER A 48 -8.75 -7.41 6.64
CA SER A 48 -7.36 -7.68 6.99
C SER A 48 -6.43 -6.46 6.82
N ASN A 49 -6.96 -5.29 6.45
CA ASN A 49 -6.19 -4.10 6.08
C ASN A 49 -5.12 -4.39 5.01
N GLN A 50 -5.39 -5.34 4.11
CA GLN A 50 -4.50 -5.69 3.01
C GLN A 50 -4.92 -4.97 1.74
N THR A 51 -3.95 -4.40 1.04
CA THR A 51 -4.11 -3.71 -0.25
C THR A 51 -3.95 -4.64 -1.45
N VAL A 52 -3.26 -5.76 -1.24
CA VAL A 52 -2.96 -6.80 -2.25
C VAL A 52 -3.11 -8.18 -1.63
N SER A 53 -3.29 -9.21 -2.46
CA SER A 53 -3.41 -10.59 -1.98
C SER A 53 -2.11 -11.08 -1.32
N PHE A 54 -2.21 -12.11 -0.49
CA PHE A 54 -1.05 -12.74 0.15
C PHE A 54 -0.07 -13.33 -0.87
N GLU A 55 -0.57 -13.94 -1.93
CA GLU A 55 0.23 -14.48 -3.04
C GLU A 55 1.01 -13.36 -3.72
N THR A 56 0.41 -12.19 -3.92
CA THR A 56 1.08 -11.02 -4.49
C THR A 56 2.20 -10.54 -3.58
N LEU A 57 1.99 -10.49 -2.26
CA LEU A 57 3.04 -10.15 -1.29
C LEU A 57 4.19 -11.17 -1.34
N LEU A 58 3.87 -12.46 -1.44
CA LEU A 58 4.87 -13.52 -1.53
C LEU A 58 5.71 -13.40 -2.81
N LEU A 59 5.06 -13.13 -3.95
CA LEU A 59 5.73 -12.91 -5.23
C LEU A 59 6.64 -11.67 -5.20
N ALA A 60 6.16 -10.56 -4.63
CA ALA A 60 6.96 -9.36 -4.44
C ALA A 60 8.21 -9.65 -3.59
N GLY A 61 8.04 -10.35 -2.46
CA GLY A 61 9.16 -10.73 -1.59
C GLY A 61 10.18 -11.66 -2.26
N ILE A 62 9.73 -12.58 -3.12
CA ILE A 62 10.63 -13.42 -3.94
C ILE A 62 11.41 -12.54 -4.93
N SER A 63 10.72 -11.67 -5.66
CA SER A 63 11.35 -10.75 -6.63
C SER A 63 12.39 -9.85 -5.97
N ASP A 64 12.08 -9.32 -4.78
CA ASP A 64 12.98 -8.47 -4.00
C ASP A 64 14.24 -9.21 -3.58
N LYS A 65 14.09 -10.42 -3.02
CA LYS A 65 15.24 -11.26 -2.63
C LYS A 65 16.12 -11.63 -3.83
N LEU A 66 15.51 -11.94 -4.98
CA LEU A 66 16.25 -12.25 -6.21
C LEU A 66 16.99 -11.01 -6.75
N SER A 67 16.35 -9.85 -6.71
CA SER A 67 16.95 -8.59 -7.16
C SER A 67 18.18 -8.23 -6.32
N VAL A 68 18.08 -8.37 -4.99
CA VAL A 68 19.22 -8.18 -4.08
C VAL A 68 20.31 -9.21 -4.37
N LEU A 69 19.96 -10.50 -4.50
CA LEU A 69 20.93 -11.55 -4.78
C LEU A 69 21.71 -11.28 -6.08
N LEU A 70 21.04 -10.86 -7.15
CA LEU A 70 21.70 -10.48 -8.40
C LEU A 70 22.57 -9.25 -8.24
N TRP A 71 22.08 -8.22 -7.54
CA TRP A 71 22.83 -7.01 -7.26
C TRP A 71 24.13 -7.29 -6.50
N THR A 72 24.14 -8.19 -5.51
CA THR A 72 25.36 -8.53 -4.74
C THR A 72 26.51 -9.07 -5.61
N LYS A 73 26.23 -9.52 -6.84
CA LYS A 73 27.22 -10.01 -7.80
C LYS A 73 27.71 -8.93 -8.78
N THR A 74 27.41 -7.66 -8.54
CA THR A 74 27.76 -6.54 -9.42
C THR A 74 28.88 -5.67 -8.84
N LYS A 75 29.58 -4.92 -9.71
CA LYS A 75 30.56 -3.91 -9.29
C LYS A 75 29.94 -2.76 -8.49
N ASP A 76 28.65 -2.51 -8.68
CA ASP A 76 27.93 -1.50 -7.93
C ASP A 76 27.76 -1.92 -6.47
N ALA A 77 27.52 -3.21 -6.21
CA ALA A 77 27.45 -3.73 -4.85
C ALA A 77 28.78 -3.64 -4.10
N GLU A 78 29.92 -3.89 -4.77
CA GLU A 78 31.26 -3.67 -4.17
C GLU A 78 31.46 -2.23 -3.68
N LYS A 79 30.79 -1.27 -4.34
CA LYS A 79 30.83 0.16 -4.01
C LYS A 79 29.61 0.63 -3.21
N GLY A 80 28.70 -0.28 -2.83
CA GLY A 80 27.46 0.03 -2.12
C GLY A 80 26.49 0.93 -2.88
N LYS A 81 26.53 0.97 -4.22
CA LYS A 81 25.70 1.83 -5.07
C LYS A 81 24.54 1.06 -5.69
N ASN A 82 23.50 1.78 -6.08
CA ASN A 82 22.37 1.26 -6.87
C ASN A 82 21.67 0.03 -6.26
N LEU A 83 21.52 -0.01 -4.94
CA LEU A 83 20.73 -1.05 -4.28
C LEU A 83 19.30 -1.09 -4.84
N PRO A 84 18.78 -2.25 -5.26
CA PRO A 84 17.42 -2.35 -5.77
C PRO A 84 16.39 -1.92 -4.72
N LYS A 85 15.36 -1.19 -5.18
CA LYS A 85 14.20 -0.85 -4.35
C LYS A 85 13.32 -2.08 -4.17
N MET A 86 12.84 -2.30 -2.95
CA MET A 86 11.96 -3.42 -2.64
C MET A 86 10.53 -3.09 -3.10
N ILE A 87 9.97 -3.94 -3.95
CA ILE A 87 8.58 -3.86 -4.44
C ILE A 87 7.62 -4.05 -3.27
N MET A 88 7.90 -5.00 -2.38
CA MET A 88 7.05 -5.31 -1.24
C MET A 88 6.80 -4.08 -0.35
N ASP A 89 7.80 -3.23 -0.20
CA ASP A 89 7.71 -2.00 0.60
C ASP A 89 6.68 -1.00 0.04
N GLY A 90 6.51 -0.97 -1.28
CA GLY A 90 5.53 -0.10 -1.94
C GLY A 90 4.10 -0.63 -1.88
N LEU A 91 3.92 -1.93 -1.62
CA LEU A 91 2.61 -2.57 -1.52
C LEU A 91 2.02 -2.47 -0.11
N LEU A 92 2.87 -2.38 0.90
CA LEU A 92 2.45 -2.38 2.30
C LEU A 92 1.96 -0.98 2.73
N PRO A 93 0.71 -0.85 3.20
CA PRO A 93 0.09 0.46 3.47
C PRO A 93 0.82 1.27 4.55
N TYR A 94 1.51 0.62 5.48
CA TYR A 94 2.22 1.27 6.60
C TYR A 94 3.58 1.87 6.23
N LYS A 95 4.19 1.52 5.09
CA LYS A 95 5.49 2.10 4.69
C LYS A 95 5.37 3.38 3.86
N LYS A 96 4.18 3.72 3.37
CA LYS A 96 3.98 4.89 2.51
C LYS A 96 4.18 6.22 3.25
N GLU A 97 3.95 6.25 4.57
CA GLU A 97 4.13 7.45 5.41
C GLU A 97 5.59 7.91 5.54
N MET A 98 6.59 7.05 5.29
CA MET A 98 8.00 7.48 5.31
C MET A 98 8.44 8.19 4.03
N SER A 99 7.69 8.07 2.94
CA SER A 99 8.06 8.65 1.63
C SER A 99 7.54 10.07 1.40
N THR A 100 6.65 10.57 2.25
CA THR A 100 6.19 11.97 2.20
C THR A 100 7.16 12.95 2.85
N ALA A 101 8.21 12.46 3.52
CA ALA A 101 9.21 13.30 4.18
C ALA A 101 9.93 14.26 3.21
N ASP A 102 10.06 13.91 1.93
CA ASP A 102 10.72 14.75 0.92
C ASP A 102 9.76 15.60 0.09
N THR A 103 8.44 15.44 0.23
CA THR A 103 7.46 16.28 -0.49
C THR A 103 6.88 17.29 0.49
N SER A 104 7.46 18.49 0.54
CA SER A 104 6.86 19.61 1.25
C SER A 104 5.59 20.04 0.51
N ILE A 105 4.43 19.59 0.96
CA ILE A 105 3.13 20.12 0.55
C ILE A 105 2.88 21.36 1.41
N PHE A 106 2.65 22.51 0.79
CA PHE A 106 2.38 23.77 1.48
C PHE A 106 0.89 24.08 1.41
N ASP A 107 0.30 24.45 2.55
CA ASP A 107 -1.12 24.80 2.65
C ASP A 107 -1.42 26.21 2.08
N SER A 108 -0.38 27.02 1.83
CA SER A 108 -0.49 28.38 1.26
C SER A 108 0.76 28.83 0.51
N SER A 109 0.62 29.86 -0.32
CA SER A 109 1.74 30.55 -0.99
C SER A 109 2.72 31.18 -0.01
N GLU A 110 2.23 31.71 1.10
CA GLU A 110 3.05 32.33 2.14
C GLU A 110 3.94 31.31 2.85
N ASP A 111 3.44 30.10 3.10
CA ASP A 111 4.21 29.02 3.73
C ASP A 111 5.35 28.53 2.83
N PHE A 112 5.12 28.49 1.51
CA PHE A 112 6.15 28.20 0.52
C PHE A 112 7.26 29.26 0.53
N GLU A 113 6.89 30.55 0.45
CA GLU A 113 7.87 31.65 0.42
C GLU A 113 8.69 31.74 1.71
N ARG A 114 8.07 31.48 2.86
CA ARG A 114 8.77 31.42 4.15
C ARG A 114 9.85 30.33 4.13
N ARG A 115 9.49 29.09 3.74
CA ARG A 115 10.43 27.97 3.67
C ARG A 115 11.53 28.20 2.63
N ARG A 116 11.20 28.80 1.48
CA ARG A 116 12.16 29.18 0.45
C ARG A 116 13.21 30.17 0.98
N ASN A 117 12.78 31.21 1.69
CA ASN A 117 13.68 32.23 2.25
C ASN A 117 14.60 31.66 3.34
N GLU A 118 14.13 30.70 4.15
CA GLU A 118 14.97 29.97 5.11
C GLU A 118 16.07 29.16 4.43
N LEU A 119 15.74 28.46 3.35
CA LEU A 119 16.71 27.68 2.57
C LEU A 119 17.78 28.59 1.96
N ILE A 120 17.37 29.71 1.36
CA ILE A 120 18.31 30.69 0.78
C ILE A 120 19.26 31.24 1.87
N LYS A 121 18.75 31.60 3.05
CA LYS A 121 19.58 32.05 4.18
C LYS A 121 20.54 30.96 4.69
N GLN A 122 20.13 29.70 4.69
CA GLN A 122 21.02 28.58 5.05
C GLN A 122 22.18 28.42 4.07
N PHE A 123 21.96 28.66 2.77
CA PHE A 123 23.03 28.65 1.77
C PHE A 123 23.94 29.88 1.86
N ASP A 124 23.40 31.07 2.13
CA ASP A 124 24.20 32.30 2.27
C ASP A 124 25.01 32.35 3.58
N GLY A 125 24.57 31.63 4.62
CA GLY A 125 25.26 31.56 5.92
C GLY A 125 26.33 30.48 6.05
N GLY A 126 26.45 29.57 5.07
CA GLY A 126 27.41 28.46 5.06
C GLY A 126 28.69 28.71 4.26
N GLY A 127 28.86 29.91 3.69
CA GLY A 127 30.06 30.33 2.98
C GLY A 127 31.15 30.89 3.90
N MET A 128 31.78 30.01 4.69
CA MET A 128 33.16 30.18 5.18
C MET A 128 33.87 28.83 5.23
#